data_AF-A0A7R9DNI2-F1
#
_entry.id   AF-A0A7R9DNI2-F1
#
_cell.length_a   1.000
_cell.length_b   1.000
_cell.length_c   1.000
_cell.angle_alpha   90.00
_cell.angle_beta   90.00
_cell.angle_gamma   90.00
#
_symmetry.space_group_name_H-M   'P 1'
#
loop_
_entity.id
_entity.type
_entity.pdbx_description
1 polymer ?
#
loop_
_entity_poly.entity_id
_entity_poly.type
_entity_poly.pdbx_seq_one_letter_code
_entity_poly.pdbx_strand_id
1 'polypeptide(L)'
;MFLQILVGYVEDCLKGGNLVEEVGLHPNSAGERGLKLLMMLSFVFPAHFLHEDVIRHLLCLLDLDDEIVAPLVLSVLTFLGKYKPIGKLV
;
A
#
# COMPACT_ATOMS: atom_id res chain seq x y z
N MET A 1 -10.26 -2.06 7.84
CA MET A 1 -10.11 -3.50 8.14
C MET A 1 -9.37 -4.28 7.04
N PHE A 2 -9.95 -4.62 5.88
CA PHE A 2 -9.25 -5.45 4.87
C PHE A 2 -7.97 -4.80 4.30
N LEU A 3 -8.03 -3.51 3.93
CA LEU A 3 -6.86 -2.81 3.40
C LEU A 3 -5.72 -2.65 4.42
N GLN A 4 -6.04 -2.48 5.70
CA GLN A 4 -5.03 -2.42 6.76
C GLN A 4 -4.27 -3.74 6.87
N ILE A 5 -4.99 -4.86 6.81
CA ILE A 5 -4.39 -6.20 6.81
C ILE A 5 -3.48 -6.36 5.59
N LEU A 6 -3.97 -5.99 4.40
CA LEU A 6 -3.17 -6.07 3.17
C LEU A 6 -1.91 -5.21 3.24
N VAL A 7 -2.02 -3.96 3.68
CA VAL A 7 -0.85 -3.06 3.83
C VAL A 7 0.14 -3.63 4.84
N GLY A 8 -0.35 -4.21 5.95
CA GLY A 8 0.52 -4.89 6.93
C GLY A 8 1.24 -6.11 6.35
N TYR A 9 0.57 -6.91 5.50
CA TYR A 9 1.24 -8.03 4.80
C TYR A 9 2.30 -7.55 3.82
N VAL A 10 2.04 -6.46 3.09
CA VAL A 10 3.03 -5.86 2.20
C VAL A 10 4.22 -5.33 3.01
N GLU A 11 3.98 -4.68 4.13
CA GLU A 11 5.02 -4.20 5.03
C GLU A 11 5.88 -5.33 5.59
N ASP A 12 5.26 -6.43 6.06
CA ASP A 12 5.98 -7.61 6.55
C ASP A 12 6.88 -8.21 5.46
N CYS A 13 6.36 -8.34 4.23
CA CYS A 13 7.12 -8.81 3.08
C CYS A 13 8.31 -7.89 2.74
N LEU A 14 8.15 -6.56 2.84
CA LEU A 14 9.20 -5.59 2.56
C LEU A 14 10.29 -5.57 3.65
N LYS A 15 9.92 -5.88 4.90
CA LYS A 15 10.86 -5.94 6.03
C LYS A 15 11.54 -7.30 6.20
N GLY A 16 11.28 -8.26 5.30
CA GLY A 16 11.85 -9.59 5.35
C GLY A 16 11.24 -10.47 6.46
N GLY A 17 9.97 -10.26 6.79
CA GLY A 17 9.22 -11.10 7.72
C GLY A 17 8.88 -12.48 7.15
N ASN A 18 8.39 -13.36 8.02
CA ASN A 18 8.17 -14.77 7.70
C ASN A 18 6.88 -15.02 6.89
N LEU A 19 6.01 -14.01 6.73
CA LEU A 19 4.72 -14.18 6.06
C LEU A 19 4.86 -14.63 4.59
N VAL A 20 5.97 -14.28 3.95
CA VAL A 20 6.27 -14.73 2.58
C VAL A 20 6.34 -16.26 2.52
N GLU A 21 6.96 -16.90 3.52
CA GLU A 21 7.09 -18.36 3.60
C GLU A 21 5.76 -19.03 3.93
N GLU A 22 4.98 -18.44 4.85
CA GLU A 22 3.66 -18.96 5.24
C GLU A 22 2.66 -18.97 4.08
N VAL A 23 2.75 -18.00 3.17
CA VAL A 23 1.86 -17.85 2.01
C VAL A 23 2.44 -18.52 0.75
N GLY A 24 3.67 -19.03 0.80
CA GLY A 24 4.33 -19.70 -0.33
C GLY A 24 4.66 -18.76 -1.50
N LEU A 25 4.96 -17.49 -1.21
CA LEU A 25 5.36 -16.50 -2.20
C LEU A 25 6.88 -16.45 -2.37
N HIS A 26 7.35 -15.86 -3.47
CA HIS A 26 8.77 -15.67 -3.69
C HIS A 26 9.29 -14.48 -2.87
N PRO A 27 10.26 -14.66 -1.94
CA PRO A 27 10.69 -13.65 -0.97
C PRO A 27 11.15 -12.35 -1.63
N ASN A 28 11.93 -12.46 -2.70
CA ASN A 28 12.51 -11.27 -3.35
C ASN A 28 11.52 -10.48 -4.24
N SER A 29 10.24 -10.88 -4.32
CA SER A 29 9.27 -10.20 -5.20
C SER A 29 7.91 -9.94 -4.55
N ALA A 30 7.63 -10.55 -3.40
CA ALA A 30 6.32 -10.44 -2.75
C ALA A 30 6.00 -9.00 -2.35
N GLY A 31 6.96 -8.29 -1.74
CA GLY A 31 6.79 -6.89 -1.34
C GLY A 31 6.52 -5.96 -2.52
N GLU A 32 7.35 -6.02 -3.56
CA GLU A 32 7.17 -5.19 -4.77
C GLU A 32 5.82 -5.46 -5.47
N ARG A 33 5.44 -6.75 -5.61
CA ARG A 33 4.14 -7.13 -6.19
C ARG A 33 2.98 -6.64 -5.33
N GLY A 34 3.12 -6.70 -4.01
CA GLY A 34 2.17 -6.14 -3.05
C GLY A 34 1.99 -4.63 -3.21
N LEU A 35 3.08 -3.87 -3.34
CA LEU A 35 3.03 -2.43 -3.61
C LEU A 35 2.36 -2.10 -4.94
N LYS A 36 2.65 -2.86 -6.01
CA LYS A 36 1.96 -2.69 -7.30
C LYS A 36 0.47 -2.97 -7.19
N LEU A 37 0.06 -3.95 -6.39
CA LEU A 37 -1.35 -4.21 -6.10
C LEU A 37 -1.99 -3.04 -5.34
N LEU A 38 -1.33 -2.52 -4.30
CA LEU A 38 -1.81 -1.34 -3.57
C LEU A 38 -1.96 -0.12 -4.49
N MET A 39 -1.01 0.09 -5.41
CA MET A 39 -1.12 1.13 -6.43
C MET A 39 -2.38 0.96 -7.29
N MET A 40 -2.60 -0.23 -7.85
CA MET A 40 -3.79 -0.50 -8.66
C MET A 40 -5.08 -0.29 -7.87
N LEU A 41 -5.14 -0.80 -6.64
CA LEU A 41 -6.31 -0.64 -5.77
C LEU A 41 -6.55 0.82 -5.35
N SER A 42 -5.50 1.62 -5.18
CA SER A 42 -5.63 3.04 -4.84
C SER A 42 -6.26 3.85 -5.99
N PHE A 43 -6.04 3.42 -7.23
CA PHE A 43 -6.67 4.02 -8.39
C PHE A 43 -8.14 3.58 -8.55
N VAL A 44 -8.43 2.28 -8.35
CA VAL A 44 -9.76 1.71 -8.56
C VAL A 44 -10.72 2.01 -7.38
N PHE A 45 -10.21 1.98 -6.15
CA PHE A 45 -10.99 2.09 -4.91
C PHE A 45 -10.43 3.13 -3.92
N PRO A 46 -10.13 4.37 -4.34
CA PRO A 46 -9.44 5.36 -3.51
C PRO A 46 -10.14 5.67 -2.19
N ALA A 47 -11.48 5.65 -2.17
CA ALA A 47 -12.27 5.89 -0.96
C ALA A 47 -11.92 4.94 0.20
N HIS A 48 -11.56 3.70 -0.11
CA HIS A 48 -11.26 2.68 0.90
C HIS A 48 -9.87 2.87 1.55
N PHE A 49 -9.01 3.70 0.95
CA PHE A 49 -7.70 4.05 1.48
C PHE A 49 -7.73 5.31 2.36
N LEU A 50 -8.82 6.09 2.33
CA LEU A 50 -8.95 7.34 3.09
C LEU A 50 -9.33 7.09 4.57
N HIS A 51 -8.57 6.22 5.22
CA HIS A 51 -8.58 6.01 6.66
C HIS A 51 -7.22 6.42 7.23
N GLU A 52 -7.20 7.11 8.38
CA GLU A 52 -5.97 7.67 8.95
C GLU A 52 -4.90 6.60 9.15
N ASP A 53 -5.28 5.42 9.63
CA ASP A 53 -4.37 4.31 9.89
C ASP A 53 -3.75 3.73 8.61
N VAL A 54 -4.52 3.59 7.53
CA VAL A 54 -4.00 3.19 6.21
C VAL A 54 -3.00 4.21 5.69
N ILE A 55 -3.34 5.50 5.76
CA ILE A 55 -2.45 6.58 5.30
C ILE A 55 -1.17 6.60 6.15
N ARG A 56 -1.28 6.46 7.47
CA ARG A 56 -0.13 6.42 8.38
C ARG A 56 0.79 5.25 8.05
N HIS A 57 0.26 4.05 7.83
CA HIS A 57 1.08 2.90 7.40
C HIS A 57 1.77 3.16 6.05
N LEU A 58 1.06 3.72 5.07
CA LEU A 58 1.67 4.08 3.78
C LEU A 58 2.82 5.09 3.97
N LEU A 59 2.68 6.06 4.87
CA LEU A 59 3.76 7.00 5.19
C LEU A 59 4.95 6.30 5.85
N CYS A 60 4.74 5.35 6.75
CA CYS A 60 5.83 4.58 7.36
C CYS A 60 6.62 3.74 6.35
N LEU A 61 6.00 3.32 5.24
CA LEU A 61 6.71 2.63 4.15
C LEU A 61 7.71 3.54 3.43
N LEU A 62 7.57 4.86 3.52
CA LEU A 62 8.52 5.82 2.94
C LEU A 62 9.84 5.89 3.72
N ASP A 63 9.88 5.39 4.96
CA ASP A 63 11.09 5.31 5.77
C ASP A 63 11.98 4.11 5.39
N LEU A 64 11.52 3.23 4.49
CA LEU A 64 12.30 2.12 3.97
C LEU A 64 13.31 2.63 2.92
N ASP A 65 14.59 2.30 3.12
CA ASP A 65 15.69 2.64 2.21
C ASP A 65 15.70 1.68 1.00
N ASP A 66 14.69 1.80 0.15
CA ASP A 66 14.51 1.01 -1.06
C ASP A 66 14.04 1.91 -2.23
N GLU A 67 14.83 1.91 -3.31
CA GLU A 67 14.61 2.77 -4.49
C GLU A 67 13.28 2.49 -5.22
N ILE A 68 12.69 1.31 -5.04
CA ILE A 68 11.43 0.91 -5.67
C ILE A 68 10.24 1.25 -4.76
N VAL A 69 10.39 1.16 -3.44
CA VAL A 69 9.29 1.37 -2.49
C VAL A 69 8.75 2.79 -2.57
N ALA A 70 9.61 3.81 -2.40
CA ALA A 70 9.18 5.19 -2.31
C ALA A 70 8.38 5.68 -3.55
N PRO A 71 8.81 5.42 -4.80
CA PRO A 71 8.02 5.78 -5.98
C PRO A 71 6.63 5.15 -6.04
N LEU A 72 6.50 3.87 -5.65
CA LEU A 72 5.21 3.17 -5.69
C LEU A 72 4.25 3.71 -4.62
N VAL A 73 4.75 3.96 -3.41
CA VAL A 73 3.96 4.53 -2.30
C VAL A 73 3.54 5.96 -2.62
N LEU A 74 4.44 6.80 -3.15
CA LEU A 74 4.09 8.16 -3.57
C LEU A 74 3.04 8.17 -4.70
N SER A 75 3.08 7.19 -5.59
CA SER A 75 2.05 7.02 -6.63
C SER A 75 0.68 6.70 -6.03
N VAL A 76 0.63 5.81 -5.03
CA VAL A 76 -0.59 5.56 -4.23
C VAL A 76 -1.12 6.87 -3.65
N LEU A 77 -0.29 7.58 -2.87
CA LEU A 77 -0.68 8.83 -2.22
C LEU A 77 -1.14 9.90 -3.24
N THR A 78 -0.53 9.93 -4.42
CA THR A 78 -0.94 10.82 -5.51
C THR A 78 -2.35 10.49 -6.04
N PHE A 79 -2.68 9.20 -6.21
CA PHE A 79 -4.03 8.80 -6.61
C PHE A 79 -5.06 9.16 -5.55
N LEU A 80 -4.73 8.93 -4.28
CA LEU A 80 -5.61 9.29 -3.17
C LEU A 80 -5.85 10.80 -3.07
N GLY A 81 -4.81 11.62 -3.23
CA GLY A 81 -4.92 13.08 -3.18
C GLY A 81 -5.75 13.69 -4.33
N LYS A 82 -5.85 12.98 -5.46
CA LYS A 82 -6.69 13.39 -6.60
C LYS A 82 -8.16 13.01 -6.43
N TYR A 83 -8.46 12.05 -5.55
CA TYR A 83 -9.82 11.55 -5.38
C TYR A 83 -10.73 12.58 -4.71
N LYS A 84 -11.87 12.84 -5.32
CA LYS A 84 -12.96 13.67 -4.78
C LYS A 84 -14.25 12.84 -4.72
N PRO A 85 -14.83 12.59 -3.54
CA PRO A 85 -16.10 11.89 -3.44
C PRO A 85 -17.22 12.69 -4.12
N ILE A 86 -18.04 12.02 -4.93
CA ILE A 86 -19.18 12.65 -5.63
C ILE A 86 -20.16 13.28 -4.64
N GLY A 87 -20.40 12.62 -3.50
CA GLY A 87 -21.30 13.12 -2.44
C GLY A 87 -20.78 14.33 -1.65
N LYS A 88 -19.57 14.83 -1.93
CA LYS A 88 -18.98 16.01 -1.28
C LYS A 88 -19.10 17.29 -2.13
N LEU A 89 -19.70 17.19 -3.32
CA LEU A 89 -19.95 18.30 -4.26
C LEU A 89 -21.34 18.94 -4.09
N VAL A 90 -22.05 18.62 -2.99
CA VAL A 90 -23.37 19.16 -2.67
C VAL A 90 -23.29 19.93 -1.35
#